data_AF-A0A967AE09-F1
#
_entry.id   AF-A0A967AE09-F1
#
_cell.length_a   1.000
_cell.length_b   1.000
_cell.length_c   1.000
_cell.angle_alpha   90.00
_cell.angle_beta   90.00
_cell.angle_gamma   90.00
#
_symmetry.space_group_name_H-M   'P 1'
#
loop_
_entity.id
_entity.type
_entity.pdbx_description
1 polymer ?
#
loop_
_entity_poly.entity_id
_entity_poly.type
_entity_poly.pdbx_seq_one_letter_code
_entity_poly.pdbx_strand_id
1 'polypeptide(L)'
;ATDINNNCVAFTELDLQVNLRPFIEDSENIATFEQCPNEENSPIQNWDLNTTIPFFYSEENVPSIISFHLSQADAENNENPQPTDFENTTNPQTLYVRAEAVESGCLEFTTIELLVNVIDESFFPDLIEVCDSNNNGFSESFDLGSIISDYQANFPNYQLSFHPTFPDAENQTNVLPEVYANVQAFEQTIYAFFEDEETGCT
;
A
#
# COMPACT_ATOMS: atom_id res chain seq x y z
N ALA A 1 52.70 40.40 14.61
CA ALA A 1 53.62 41.40 15.19
C ALA A 1 53.25 42.75 14.61
N THR A 2 52.92 43.74 15.43
CA THR A 2 52.49 45.08 14.98
C THR A 2 53.70 46.00 14.86
N ASP A 3 54.02 46.40 13.63
CA ASP A 3 54.85 47.57 13.33
C ASP A 3 53.92 48.79 13.29
N ILE A 4 54.18 49.78 14.16
CA ILE A 4 53.31 50.96 14.37
C ILE A 4 53.59 52.11 13.38
N ASN A 5 54.35 51.89 12.30
CA ASN A 5 54.66 52.96 11.33
C ASN A 5 54.40 52.63 9.86
N ASN A 6 53.64 51.58 9.55
CA ASN A 6 53.20 51.34 8.19
C ASN A 6 51.75 50.87 8.18
N ASN A 7 50.93 51.44 7.29
CA ASN A 7 49.48 51.22 7.19
C ASN A 7 49.15 49.82 6.60
N CYS A 8 49.87 48.78 7.05
CA CYS A 8 49.80 47.42 6.52
C CYS A 8 48.63 46.68 7.16
N VAL A 9 47.52 46.62 6.43
CA VAL A 9 46.42 45.68 6.67
C VAL A 9 46.73 44.36 5.97
N ALA A 10 46.56 43.24 6.67
CA ALA A 10 46.66 41.90 6.12
C ALA A 10 45.25 41.34 5.91
N PHE A 11 45.00 40.75 4.74
CA PHE A 11 43.76 40.07 4.41
C PHE A 11 44.06 38.59 4.12
N THR A 12 43.08 37.75 4.36
CA THR A 12 43.07 36.34 3.96
C THR A 12 41.71 36.05 3.33
N GLU A 13 41.65 35.05 2.47
CA GLU A 13 40.42 34.64 1.80
C GLU A 13 39.82 33.45 2.54
N LEU A 14 38.48 33.43 2.62
CA LEU A 14 37.70 32.33 3.15
C LEU A 14 36.70 31.94 2.08
N ASP A 15 36.82 30.72 1.58
CA ASP A 15 35.85 30.15 0.66
C ASP A 15 34.70 29.51 1.44
N LEU A 16 33.47 29.82 1.04
CA LEU A 16 32.27 29.20 1.56
C LEU A 16 31.73 28.26 0.49
N GLN A 17 31.57 26.97 0.84
CA GLN A 17 31.01 25.95 -0.05
C GLN A 17 29.64 25.52 0.46
N VAL A 18 28.67 25.42 -0.45
CA VAL A 18 27.35 24.83 -0.20
C VAL A 18 27.28 23.53 -0.98
N ASN A 19 27.00 22.43 -0.29
CA ASN A 19 26.82 21.12 -0.90
C ASN A 19 25.35 20.87 -1.20
N LEU A 20 25.09 20.04 -2.20
CA LEU A 20 23.73 19.57 -2.50
C LEU A 20 23.28 18.55 -1.46
N ARG A 21 22.00 18.63 -1.10
CA ARG A 21 21.27 17.60 -0.34
C ARG A 21 20.69 16.57 -1.31
N PRO A 22 20.38 15.34 -0.85
CA PRO A 22 19.59 14.40 -1.62
C PRO A 22 18.27 15.05 -2.05
N PHE A 23 17.87 14.85 -3.31
CA PHE A 23 16.56 15.29 -3.76
C PHE A 23 15.55 14.20 -3.46
N ILE A 24 14.44 14.57 -2.84
CA ILE A 24 13.27 13.73 -2.71
C ILE A 24 12.15 14.47 -3.42
N GLU A 25 11.57 13.84 -4.44
CA GLU A 25 10.45 14.45 -5.14
C GLU A 25 9.30 14.62 -4.14
N ASP A 26 8.85 15.86 -4.00
CA ASP A 26 7.67 16.21 -3.20
C ASP A 26 7.76 15.85 -1.70
N SER A 27 8.74 16.39 -0.98
CA SER A 27 8.84 16.25 0.49
C SER A 27 7.61 16.74 1.27
N GLU A 28 6.63 17.36 0.61
CA GLU A 28 5.34 17.79 1.19
C GLU A 28 4.21 16.76 1.00
N ASN A 29 4.36 15.79 0.10
CA ASN A 29 3.38 14.72 -0.14
C ASN A 29 3.94 13.35 0.29
N ILE A 30 3.16 12.62 1.08
CA ILE A 30 3.47 11.24 1.46
C ILE A 30 3.31 10.38 0.20
N ALA A 31 4.38 9.73 -0.25
CA ALA A 31 4.27 8.75 -1.32
C ALA A 31 3.64 7.48 -0.77
N THR A 32 2.51 7.07 -1.34
CA THR A 32 1.84 5.80 -1.01
C THR A 32 2.28 4.73 -2.00
N PHE A 33 2.73 3.60 -1.47
CA PHE A 33 3.04 2.40 -2.23
C PHE A 33 1.98 1.35 -1.89
N GLU A 34 1.37 0.78 -2.91
CA GLU A 34 0.23 -0.10 -2.77
C GLU A 34 0.55 -1.51 -3.27
N GLN A 35 -0.01 -2.51 -2.60
CA GLN A 35 0.02 -3.91 -3.02
C GLN A 35 -1.30 -4.60 -2.72
N CYS A 36 -1.61 -5.62 -3.50
CA CYS A 36 -2.73 -6.50 -3.22
C CYS A 36 -2.43 -7.39 -2.01
N PRO A 37 -3.45 -7.83 -1.28
CA PRO A 37 -3.27 -8.80 -0.21
C PRO A 37 -2.86 -10.17 -0.75
N ASN A 38 -2.52 -11.08 0.16
CA ASN A 38 -2.30 -12.48 -0.16
C ASN A 38 -3.64 -13.22 -0.33
N GLU A 39 -3.58 -14.51 -0.63
CA GLU A 39 -4.76 -15.39 -0.80
C GLU A 39 -5.68 -15.47 0.44
N GLU A 40 -5.19 -15.05 1.62
CA GLU A 40 -5.98 -14.99 2.86
C GLU A 40 -6.53 -13.59 3.15
N ASN A 41 -6.45 -12.67 2.17
CA ASN A 41 -6.89 -11.27 2.29
C ASN A 41 -6.23 -10.54 3.49
N SER A 42 -4.97 -10.88 3.79
CA SER A 42 -4.25 -10.37 4.97
C SER A 42 -3.82 -8.91 4.81
N PRO A 43 -4.05 -8.04 5.83
CA PRO A 43 -3.54 -6.67 5.85
C PRO A 43 -2.03 -6.60 6.12
N ILE A 44 -1.40 -7.71 6.46
CA ILE A 44 0.04 -7.83 6.69
C ILE A 44 0.70 -8.52 5.49
N GLN A 45 1.68 -7.85 4.90
CA GLN A 45 2.43 -8.28 3.72
C GLN A 45 3.94 -8.02 3.88
N ASN A 46 4.73 -8.69 3.04
CA ASN A 46 6.16 -8.43 2.92
C ASN A 46 6.44 -7.44 1.79
N TRP A 47 7.27 -6.44 2.08
CA TRP A 47 7.60 -5.35 1.20
C TRP A 47 9.09 -5.37 0.86
N ASP A 48 9.41 -5.37 -0.43
CA ASP A 48 10.77 -5.05 -0.89
C ASP A 48 10.92 -3.54 -1.03
N LEU A 49 11.41 -2.90 0.03
CA LEU A 49 11.63 -1.46 0.08
C LEU A 49 12.66 -0.98 -0.96
N ASN A 50 13.50 -1.85 -1.53
CA ASN A 50 14.39 -1.45 -2.62
C ASN A 50 13.61 -0.99 -3.86
N THR A 51 12.38 -1.48 -4.05
CA THR A 51 11.51 -1.06 -5.15
C THR A 51 11.04 0.39 -5.00
N THR A 52 11.03 0.92 -3.78
CA THR A 52 10.67 2.33 -3.49
C THR A 52 11.84 3.28 -3.72
N ILE A 53 13.09 2.81 -3.61
CA ILE A 53 14.30 3.63 -3.67
C ILE A 53 14.40 4.51 -4.93
N PRO A 54 14.05 4.03 -6.15
CA PRO A 54 14.07 4.85 -7.36
C PRO A 54 13.25 6.14 -7.27
N PHE A 55 12.21 6.19 -6.42
CA PHE A 55 11.41 7.39 -6.17
C PHE A 55 12.22 8.52 -5.52
N PHE A 56 13.27 8.19 -4.76
CA PHE A 56 14.11 9.17 -4.07
C PHE A 56 15.32 9.63 -4.89
N TYR A 57 15.36 9.35 -6.19
CA TYR A 57 16.43 9.83 -7.08
C TYR A 57 15.87 10.81 -8.12
N SER A 58 16.58 11.92 -8.31
CA SER A 58 16.29 12.91 -9.36
C SER A 58 17.25 12.84 -10.54
N GLU A 59 16.97 13.64 -11.57
CA GLU A 59 17.84 13.82 -12.73
C GLU A 59 19.24 14.35 -12.39
N GLU A 60 19.42 15.06 -11.26
CA GLU A 60 20.75 15.52 -10.80
C GLU A 60 21.57 14.43 -10.11
N ASN A 61 20.96 13.26 -9.83
CA ASN A 61 21.57 12.03 -9.34
C ASN A 61 22.65 12.27 -8.26
N VAL A 62 22.25 12.83 -7.12
CA VAL A 62 23.11 12.89 -5.93
C VAL A 62 23.18 11.48 -5.32
N PRO A 63 24.33 10.78 -5.39
CA PRO A 63 24.43 9.43 -4.83
C PRO A 63 24.12 9.47 -3.34
N SER A 64 23.13 8.70 -2.91
CA SER A 64 22.58 8.78 -1.57
C SER A 64 22.42 7.40 -0.95
N ILE A 65 22.64 7.30 0.35
CA ILE A 65 22.30 6.13 1.16
C ILE A 65 20.90 6.35 1.71
N ILE A 66 19.99 5.42 1.43
CA ILE A 66 18.60 5.45 1.89
C ILE A 66 18.42 4.44 3.02
N SER A 67 17.79 4.87 4.11
CA SER A 67 17.34 3.99 5.21
C SER A 67 15.91 4.31 5.62
N PHE A 68 15.22 3.30 6.13
CA PHE A 68 13.81 3.36 6.54
C PHE A 68 13.69 3.14 8.04
N HIS A 69 12.77 3.84 8.69
CA HIS A 69 12.61 3.85 10.14
C HIS A 69 11.13 3.89 10.53
N LEU A 70 10.78 3.39 11.72
CA LEU A 70 9.40 3.42 12.22
C LEU A 70 9.03 4.73 12.94
N SER A 71 10.01 5.62 13.18
CA SER A 71 9.76 6.93 13.78
C SER A 71 10.66 8.01 13.19
N GLN A 72 10.19 9.26 13.25
CA GLN A 72 10.96 10.42 12.83
C GLN A 72 12.27 10.55 13.63
N ALA A 73 12.23 10.32 14.94
CA ALA A 73 13.40 10.43 15.80
C ALA A 73 14.46 9.37 15.45
N ASP A 74 14.05 8.15 15.12
CA ASP A 74 14.95 7.10 14.65
C ASP A 74 15.61 7.49 13.32
N ALA A 75 14.84 8.07 12.38
CA ALA A 75 15.40 8.56 11.12
C ALA A 75 16.40 9.70 11.35
N GLU A 76 16.05 10.72 12.14
CA GLU A 76 16.91 11.88 12.42
C GLU A 76 18.23 11.48 13.11
N ASN A 77 18.17 10.50 14.02
CA ASN A 77 19.34 10.02 14.76
C ASN A 77 20.05 8.83 14.09
N ASN A 78 19.50 8.32 12.97
CA ASN A 78 19.96 7.10 12.30
C ASN A 78 19.99 5.86 13.22
N GLU A 79 18.94 5.69 14.02
CA GLU A 79 18.76 4.56 14.94
C GLU A 79 17.73 3.57 14.39
N ASN A 80 17.83 2.29 14.77
CA ASN A 80 16.84 1.25 14.45
C ASN A 80 16.38 1.18 12.96
N PRO A 81 17.30 1.20 11.97
CA PRO A 81 16.91 1.09 10.57
C PRO A 81 16.21 -0.24 10.31
N GLN A 82 15.16 -0.21 9.49
CA GLN A 82 14.42 -1.38 9.06
C GLN A 82 15.16 -2.12 7.94
N PRO A 83 15.08 -3.46 7.89
CA PRO A 83 15.55 -4.21 6.73
C PRO A 83 14.78 -3.79 5.47
N THR A 84 15.38 -3.96 4.30
CA THR A 84 14.69 -3.67 3.03
C THR A 84 13.65 -4.72 2.68
N ASP A 85 13.76 -5.94 3.21
CA ASP A 85 12.69 -6.94 3.23
C ASP A 85 11.92 -6.74 4.54
N PHE A 86 10.81 -6.01 4.46
CA PHE A 86 10.09 -5.47 5.61
C PHE A 86 8.66 -6.00 5.66
N GLU A 87 8.26 -6.54 6.80
CA GLU A 87 6.87 -6.93 7.06
C GLU A 87 6.17 -5.80 7.82
N ASN A 88 5.03 -5.31 7.31
CA ASN A 88 4.27 -4.29 8.02
C ASN A 88 3.59 -4.87 9.26
N THR A 89 3.27 -4.04 10.25
CA THR A 89 2.55 -4.47 11.48
C THR A 89 1.19 -3.80 11.63
N THR A 90 0.93 -2.81 10.79
CA THR A 90 -0.30 -2.03 10.70
C THR A 90 -0.60 -1.80 9.22
N ASN A 91 -1.87 -1.54 8.89
CA ASN A 91 -2.27 -1.22 7.53
C ASN A 91 -3.21 0.01 7.57
N PRO A 92 -2.81 1.16 7.00
CA PRO A 92 -1.51 1.43 6.36
C PRO A 92 -0.33 1.50 7.36
N GLN A 93 0.89 1.33 6.86
CA GLN A 93 2.14 1.46 7.62
C GLN A 93 2.96 2.65 7.11
N THR A 94 3.14 3.66 7.95
CA THR A 94 4.05 4.77 7.66
C THR A 94 5.50 4.38 7.97
N LEU A 95 6.43 4.71 7.07
CA LEU A 95 7.87 4.65 7.28
C LEU A 95 8.50 6.03 7.11
N TYR A 96 9.48 6.35 7.95
CA TYR A 96 10.29 7.55 7.89
C TYR A 96 11.57 7.25 7.14
N VAL A 97 11.82 7.99 6.06
CA VAL A 97 12.95 7.78 5.17
C VAL A 97 14.02 8.79 5.48
N ARG A 98 15.25 8.31 5.63
CA ARG A 98 16.45 9.13 5.72
C ARG A 98 17.27 8.94 4.45
N ALA A 99 17.56 10.03 3.77
CA ALA A 99 18.50 10.07 2.65
C ALA A 99 19.77 10.82 3.07
N GLU A 100 20.94 10.21 2.87
CA GLU A 100 22.24 10.83 3.14
C GLU A 100 23.10 10.86 1.88
N ALA A 101 23.50 12.04 1.44
CA ALA A 101 24.39 12.21 0.30
C ALA A 101 25.80 11.66 0.62
N VAL A 102 26.29 10.74 -0.20
CA VAL A 102 27.55 10.00 0.04
C VAL A 102 28.77 10.93 0.12
N GLU A 103 28.78 12.00 -0.67
CA GLU A 103 29.94 12.89 -0.75
C GLU A 103 29.91 14.02 0.29
N SER A 104 28.73 14.57 0.60
CA SER A 104 28.58 15.76 1.44
C SER A 104 28.10 15.47 2.86
N GLY A 105 27.49 14.30 3.10
CA GLY A 105 26.78 13.97 4.33
C GLY A 105 25.52 14.82 4.55
N CYS A 106 25.08 15.59 3.55
CA CYS A 106 23.83 16.34 3.64
C CYS A 106 22.65 15.37 3.74
N LEU A 107 21.68 15.72 4.60
CA LEU A 107 20.53 14.87 4.91
C LEU A 107 19.25 15.46 4.32
N GLU A 108 18.36 14.56 3.90
CA GLU A 108 16.97 14.86 3.62
C GLU A 108 16.09 13.79 4.28
N PHE A 109 14.90 14.19 4.73
CA PHE A 109 13.94 13.30 5.36
C PHE A 109 12.59 13.40 4.66
N THR A 110 11.90 12.27 4.57
CA THR A 110 10.51 12.22 4.11
C THR A 110 9.78 11.06 4.80
N THR A 111 8.52 10.87 4.44
CA THR A 111 7.73 9.70 4.83
C THR A 111 7.15 9.02 3.60
N ILE A 112 7.00 7.70 3.69
CA ILE A 112 6.20 6.91 2.76
C ILE A 112 5.13 6.16 3.52
N GLU A 113 4.07 5.79 2.82
CA GLU A 113 3.01 4.93 3.33
C GLU A 113 2.98 3.63 2.53
N LEU A 114 2.90 2.51 3.24
CA LEU A 114 2.71 1.19 2.67
C LEU A 114 1.26 0.78 2.93
N LEU A 115 0.49 0.57 1.86
CA LEU A 115 -0.93 0.25 1.93
C LEU A 115 -1.20 -1.10 1.25
N VAL A 116 -1.82 -2.00 2.00
CA VAL A 116 -2.35 -3.26 1.47
C VAL A 116 -3.83 -3.08 1.18
N ASN A 117 -4.24 -3.25 -0.08
CA ASN A 117 -5.62 -3.07 -0.54
C ASN A 117 -6.49 -4.30 -0.22
N VAL A 118 -6.70 -4.56 1.08
CA VAL A 118 -7.55 -5.66 1.56
C VAL A 118 -9.00 -5.47 1.11
N ILE A 119 -9.66 -6.58 0.78
CA ILE A 119 -11.10 -6.61 0.49
C ILE A 119 -11.85 -6.50 1.82
N ASP A 120 -12.77 -5.55 1.95
CA ASP A 120 -13.57 -5.40 3.16
C ASP A 120 -14.84 -6.26 3.09
N GLU A 121 -14.79 -7.42 3.71
CA GLU A 121 -15.89 -8.37 3.76
C GLU A 121 -16.99 -8.01 4.78
N SER A 122 -16.90 -6.87 5.48
CA SER A 122 -17.84 -6.50 6.56
C SER A 122 -19.30 -6.35 6.11
N PHE A 123 -19.52 -6.11 4.81
CA PHE A 123 -20.84 -5.98 4.20
C PHE A 123 -21.29 -7.25 3.48
N PHE A 124 -20.50 -8.32 3.55
CA PHE A 124 -20.79 -9.59 2.94
C PHE A 124 -21.50 -10.52 3.93
N PRO A 125 -22.66 -11.11 3.58
CA PRO A 125 -23.37 -11.97 4.51
C PRO A 125 -22.68 -13.33 4.65
N ASP A 126 -22.50 -13.79 5.89
CA ASP A 126 -22.01 -15.16 6.18
C ASP A 126 -22.94 -16.24 5.63
N LEU A 127 -24.25 -15.95 5.58
CA LEU A 127 -25.29 -16.90 5.17
C LEU A 127 -26.49 -16.16 4.57
N ILE A 128 -27.01 -16.73 3.48
CA ILE A 128 -28.30 -16.34 2.89
C ILE A 128 -29.29 -17.48 3.15
N GLU A 129 -30.38 -17.18 3.84
CA GLU A 129 -31.43 -18.17 4.14
C GLU A 129 -32.73 -17.82 3.42
N VAL A 130 -33.33 -18.83 2.78
CA VAL A 130 -34.64 -18.72 2.14
C VAL A 130 -35.52 -19.87 2.61
N CYS A 131 -36.80 -19.61 2.82
CA CYS A 131 -37.74 -20.65 3.22
C CYS A 131 -38.02 -21.58 2.03
N ASP A 132 -37.68 -22.85 2.17
CA ASP A 132 -38.09 -23.89 1.23
C ASP A 132 -39.59 -24.15 1.33
N SER A 133 -40.33 -23.80 0.28
CA SER A 133 -41.78 -23.90 0.22
C SER A 133 -42.33 -25.33 0.09
N ASN A 134 -41.52 -26.28 -0.36
CA ASN A 134 -41.95 -27.65 -0.65
C ASN A 134 -41.13 -28.72 0.11
N ASN A 135 -40.18 -28.30 0.94
CA ASN A 135 -39.31 -29.12 1.79
C ASN A 135 -38.46 -30.14 1.02
N ASN A 136 -38.01 -29.82 -0.20
CA ASN A 136 -37.13 -30.66 -1.01
C ASN A 136 -35.64 -30.27 -0.95
N GLY A 137 -35.29 -29.21 -0.23
CA GLY A 137 -33.96 -28.63 -0.09
C GLY A 137 -33.59 -27.63 -1.19
N PHE A 138 -34.51 -27.22 -2.06
CA PHE A 138 -34.25 -26.31 -3.18
C PHE A 138 -35.12 -25.05 -3.14
N SER A 139 -34.53 -23.95 -3.61
CA SER A 139 -35.16 -22.65 -3.80
C SER A 139 -34.63 -22.01 -5.09
N GLU A 140 -35.51 -21.28 -5.77
CA GLU A 140 -35.20 -20.53 -7.00
C GLU A 140 -35.03 -19.03 -6.73
N SER A 141 -34.94 -18.62 -5.46
CA SER A 141 -35.10 -17.22 -5.04
C SER A 141 -33.98 -16.71 -4.15
N PHE A 142 -32.74 -17.19 -4.31
CA PHE A 142 -31.60 -16.56 -3.65
C PHE A 142 -31.27 -15.25 -4.37
N ASP A 143 -31.41 -14.12 -3.68
CA ASP A 143 -31.15 -12.80 -4.23
C ASP A 143 -29.69 -12.39 -3.97
N LEU A 144 -28.83 -12.71 -4.93
CA LEU A 144 -27.42 -12.31 -4.96
C LEU A 144 -27.26 -10.87 -5.45
N GLY A 145 -28.21 -10.35 -6.24
CA GLY A 145 -28.21 -8.98 -6.75
C GLY A 145 -28.30 -7.93 -5.64
N SER A 146 -29.11 -8.19 -4.61
CA SER A 146 -29.14 -7.35 -3.40
C SER A 146 -27.76 -7.25 -2.75
N ILE A 147 -27.02 -8.36 -2.63
CA ILE A 147 -25.66 -8.36 -2.04
C ILE A 147 -24.69 -7.57 -2.90
N ILE A 148 -24.72 -7.77 -4.22
CA ILE A 148 -23.90 -7.01 -5.17
C ILE A 148 -24.15 -5.52 -5.00
N SER A 149 -25.42 -5.10 -4.99
CA SER A 149 -25.77 -3.69 -4.88
C SER A 149 -25.45 -3.07 -3.52
N ASP A 150 -25.64 -3.81 -2.43
CA ASP A 150 -25.32 -3.35 -1.07
C ASP A 150 -23.80 -3.20 -0.90
N TYR A 151 -23.02 -4.14 -1.42
CA TYR A 151 -21.55 -4.06 -1.40
C TYR A 151 -21.07 -2.86 -2.22
N GLN A 152 -21.52 -2.73 -3.47
CA GLN A 152 -21.13 -1.64 -4.37
C GLN A 152 -21.59 -0.25 -3.89
N ALA A 153 -22.65 -0.17 -3.09
CA ALA A 153 -23.07 1.08 -2.48
C ALA A 153 -22.05 1.61 -1.45
N ASN A 154 -21.27 0.72 -0.81
CA ASN A 154 -20.23 1.06 0.16
C ASN A 154 -18.83 1.08 -0.48
N PHE A 155 -18.59 0.26 -1.50
CA PHE A 155 -17.33 0.12 -2.21
C PHE A 155 -17.54 0.31 -3.72
N PRO A 156 -17.74 1.56 -4.20
CA PRO A 156 -18.16 1.83 -5.57
C PRO A 156 -17.12 1.47 -6.65
N ASN A 157 -15.85 1.30 -6.28
CA ASN A 157 -14.77 0.90 -7.19
C ASN A 157 -14.62 -0.63 -7.30
N TYR A 158 -15.35 -1.40 -6.49
CA TYR A 158 -15.25 -2.86 -6.50
C TYR A 158 -16.32 -3.49 -7.39
N GLN A 159 -15.91 -4.45 -8.22
CA GLN A 159 -16.78 -5.41 -8.86
C GLN A 159 -16.96 -6.64 -7.97
N LEU A 160 -18.19 -7.17 -7.94
CA LEU A 160 -18.54 -8.37 -7.21
C LEU A 160 -19.34 -9.32 -8.11
N SER A 161 -18.89 -10.56 -8.25
CA SER A 161 -19.61 -11.62 -8.94
C SER A 161 -19.61 -12.92 -8.15
N PHE A 162 -20.60 -13.77 -8.40
CA PHE A 162 -20.73 -15.07 -7.75
C PHE A 162 -20.50 -16.20 -8.73
N HIS A 163 -19.89 -17.28 -8.26
CA HIS A 163 -19.44 -18.42 -9.05
C HIS A 163 -19.73 -19.73 -8.32
N PRO A 164 -20.03 -20.83 -9.03
CA PRO A 164 -20.39 -22.10 -8.38
C PRO A 164 -19.20 -22.82 -7.75
N THR A 165 -17.97 -22.55 -8.20
CA THR A 165 -16.75 -23.19 -7.67
C THR A 165 -15.61 -22.18 -7.52
N PHE A 166 -14.62 -22.50 -6.68
CA PHE A 166 -13.43 -21.66 -6.51
C PHE A 166 -12.66 -21.45 -7.83
N PRO A 167 -12.36 -22.48 -8.65
CA PRO A 167 -11.75 -22.27 -9.96
C PRO A 167 -12.58 -21.39 -10.90
N ASP A 168 -13.91 -21.41 -10.78
CA ASP A 168 -14.77 -20.53 -11.57
C ASP A 168 -14.63 -19.06 -11.14
N ALA A 169 -14.48 -18.78 -9.85
CA ALA A 169 -14.19 -17.44 -9.35
C ALA A 169 -12.80 -16.97 -9.80
N GLU A 170 -11.75 -17.78 -9.60
CA GLU A 170 -10.37 -17.43 -10.00
C GLU A 170 -10.24 -17.14 -11.49
N ASN A 171 -10.93 -17.90 -12.34
CA ASN A 171 -10.88 -17.73 -13.79
C ASN A 171 -11.99 -16.81 -14.32
N GLN A 172 -12.81 -16.24 -13.43
CA GLN A 172 -13.97 -15.41 -13.75
C GLN A 172 -14.93 -16.08 -14.77
N THR A 173 -15.13 -17.40 -14.65
CA THR A 173 -16.01 -18.19 -15.52
C THR A 173 -17.31 -18.57 -14.82
N ASN A 174 -18.36 -18.91 -15.59
CA ASN A 174 -19.62 -19.43 -15.02
C ASN A 174 -20.28 -18.51 -13.98
N VAL A 175 -20.26 -17.19 -14.22
CA VAL A 175 -20.93 -16.19 -13.38
C VAL A 175 -22.39 -16.58 -13.14
N LEU A 176 -22.80 -16.56 -11.88
CA LEU A 176 -24.17 -16.87 -11.45
C LEU A 176 -25.10 -15.66 -11.69
N PRO A 177 -26.38 -15.90 -12.03
CA PRO A 177 -27.37 -14.84 -12.12
C PRO A 177 -27.68 -14.20 -10.76
N GLU A 178 -28.09 -12.94 -10.76
CA GLU A 178 -28.48 -12.20 -9.54
C GLU A 178 -29.62 -12.87 -8.76
N VAL A 179 -30.53 -13.56 -9.45
CA VAL A 179 -31.53 -14.43 -8.81
C VAL A 179 -31.12 -15.86 -9.09
N TYR A 180 -30.63 -16.55 -8.05
CA TYR A 180 -30.00 -17.85 -8.17
C TYR A 180 -30.89 -18.98 -7.62
N ALA A 181 -30.85 -20.11 -8.33
CA ALA A 181 -31.45 -21.36 -7.90
C ALA A 181 -30.34 -22.31 -7.45
N ASN A 182 -30.40 -22.79 -6.21
CA ASN A 182 -29.41 -23.73 -5.71
C ASN A 182 -29.52 -25.08 -6.46
N VAL A 183 -28.38 -25.74 -6.64
CA VAL A 183 -28.24 -27.03 -7.32
C VAL A 183 -27.89 -28.17 -6.37
N GLN A 184 -27.55 -27.86 -5.12
CA GLN A 184 -27.35 -28.81 -4.04
C GLN A 184 -28.42 -28.62 -2.96
N ALA A 185 -29.09 -29.72 -2.59
CA ALA A 185 -30.18 -29.68 -1.61
C ALA A 185 -29.68 -29.26 -0.21
N PHE A 186 -30.51 -28.48 0.49
CA PHE A 186 -30.33 -27.96 1.85
C PHE A 186 -29.24 -26.91 2.00
N GLU A 187 -28.02 -27.22 1.58
CA GLU A 187 -26.86 -26.35 1.76
C GLU A 187 -25.95 -26.42 0.52
N GLN A 188 -25.54 -25.26 0.03
CA GLN A 188 -24.64 -25.11 -1.09
C GLN A 188 -23.65 -23.97 -0.81
N THR A 189 -22.37 -24.22 -1.06
CA THR A 189 -21.34 -23.18 -1.08
C THR A 189 -21.20 -22.64 -2.51
N ILE A 190 -21.14 -21.31 -2.63
CA ILE A 190 -20.76 -20.57 -3.83
C ILE A 190 -19.60 -19.63 -3.47
N TYR A 191 -18.90 -19.11 -4.46
CA TYR A 191 -17.69 -18.32 -4.28
C TYR A 191 -17.91 -16.92 -4.85
N ALA A 192 -17.56 -15.90 -4.07
CA ALA A 192 -17.50 -14.53 -4.54
C ALA A 192 -16.14 -14.26 -5.18
N PHE A 193 -16.15 -13.44 -6.23
CA PHE A 193 -14.97 -12.83 -6.81
C PHE A 193 -15.10 -11.32 -6.61
N PHE A 194 -14.03 -10.69 -6.11
CA PHE A 194 -13.93 -9.25 -5.93
C PHE A 194 -12.83 -8.73 -6.84
N GLU A 195 -13.02 -7.55 -7.40
CA GLU A 195 -11.96 -6.84 -8.13
C GLU A 195 -12.11 -5.36 -7.86
N ASP A 196 -11.07 -4.74 -7.32
CA ASP A 196 -10.97 -3.28 -7.27
C ASP A 196 -10.53 -2.76 -8.65
N GLU A 197 -11.42 -2.05 -9.35
CA GLU A 197 -11.14 -1.52 -10.69
C GLU A 197 -10.06 -0.43 -10.71
N GLU A 198 -9.76 0.19 -9.56
CA GLU A 198 -8.73 1.24 -9.46
C GLU A 198 -7.34 0.63 -9.35
N THR A 199 -7.19 -0.39 -8.50
CA THR A 199 -5.88 -1.00 -8.17
C THR A 199 -5.61 -2.30 -8.92
N GLY A 200 -6.66 -2.95 -9.45
CA GLY A 200 -6.59 -4.26 -10.07
C GLY A 200 -6.40 -5.41 -9.07
N CYS A 201 -6.60 -5.16 -7.78
CA CYS A 201 -6.50 -6.19 -6.74
C CYS A 201 -7.76 -7.05 -6.70
N THR A 202 -7.56 -8.37 -6.61
CA THR A 202 -8.59 -9.41 -6.67
C THR A 202 -8.48 -10.38 -5.51
#